data_AF-A0A1X7HGH1-F1
#
_entry.id   AF-A0A1X7HGH1-F1
#
_cell.length_a   1.000
_cell.length_b   1.000
_cell.length_c   1.000
_cell.angle_alpha   90.00
_cell.angle_beta   90.00
_cell.angle_gamma   90.00
#
_symmetry.space_group_name_H-M   'P 1'
#
loop_
_entity.id
_entity.type
_entity.pdbx_description
1 polymer ?
#
loop_
_entity_poly.entity_id
_entity_poly.type
_entity_poly.pdbx_seq_one_letter_code
_entity_poly.pdbx_strand_id
1 'polypeptide(L)' 'MGSLSLLGILAVIHAILQITIPDIILSLKPCGVRTKEAVKIGGLITLPIGIILIIADLVIF' A
#
# COMPACT_ATOMS: atom_id res chain seq x y z
N MET A 1 -18.64 1.32 -8.33
CA MET A 1 -17.37 1.03 -7.64
C MET A 1 -17.72 0.76 -6.19
N GLY A 2 -17.50 -0.45 -5.71
CA GLY A 2 -17.73 -0.79 -4.32
C GLY A 2 -16.73 -0.05 -3.42
N SER A 3 -17.08 0.09 -2.15
CA SER A 3 -16.18 0.68 -1.13
C SER A 3 -14.86 -0.09 -1.01
N LEU A 4 -14.85 -1.39 -1.37
CA LEU A 4 -13.66 -2.23 -1.42
C LEU A 4 -12.69 -1.84 -2.54
N SER A 5 -13.19 -1.56 -3.76
CA SER A 5 -12.33 -1.03 -4.83
C SER A 5 -11.65 0.27 -4.43
N LEU A 6 -12.35 1.16 -3.72
CA LEU A 6 -11.80 2.44 -3.27
C LEU A 6 -10.65 2.23 -2.26
N LEU A 7 -10.84 1.33 -1.29
CA LEU A 7 -9.80 0.95 -0.33
C LEU A 7 -8.60 0.29 -1.02
N GLY A 8 -8.85 -0.58 -2.01
CA GLY A 8 -7.82 -1.22 -2.80
C GLY A 8 -6.97 -0.22 -3.59
N ILE A 9 -7.61 0.77 -4.24
CA ILE A 9 -6.90 1.85 -4.96
C ILE A 9 -6.03 2.65 -4.00
N LEU A 10 -6.55 3.03 -2.83
CA LEU A 10 -5.77 3.76 -1.82
C LEU A 10 -4.57 2.93 -1.32
N ALA A 11 -4.76 1.63 -1.09
CA ALA A 11 -3.69 0.72 -0.69
C ALA A 11 -2.60 0.61 -1.77
N VAL A 12 -2.97 0.54 -3.05
CA VAL A 12 -2.02 0.52 -4.17
C VAL A 12 -1.23 1.83 -4.26
N ILE A 13 -1.91 2.98 -4.16
CA ILE A 13 -1.23 4.29 -4.17
C ILE A 13 -0.23 4.38 -3.00
N HIS A 14 -0.64 3.96 -1.81
CA HIS A 14 0.22 3.98 -0.64
C HIS A 14 1.42 3.03 -0.78
N ALA A 15 1.21 1.84 -1.34
CA ALA A 15 2.26 0.89 -1.64
C ALA A 15 3.30 1.45 -2.63
N ILE A 16 2.84 2.10 -3.70
CA ILE A 16 3.71 2.76 -4.67
C ILE A 16 4.53 3.87 -3.99
N LEU A 17 3.89 4.72 -3.17
CA LEU A 17 4.59 5.77 -2.41
C LEU A 17 5.67 5.20 -1.49
N GLN A 18 5.41 4.08 -0.81
CA GLN A 18 6.40 3.40 0.03
C GLN A 18 7.60 2.85 -0.76
N ILE A 19 7.38 2.38 -1.99
CA ILE A 19 8.44 1.83 -2.84
C ILE A 19 9.26 2.97 -3.47
N THR A 20 8.58 3.98 -4.01
CA THR A 20 9.20 5.06 -4.79
C THR A 20 9.87 6.10 -3.90
N ILE A 21 9.23 6.51 -2.80
CA ILE A 21 9.74 7.59 -1.94
C ILE A 21 9.72 7.17 -0.45
N PRO A 22 10.48 6.12 -0.09
CA PRO A 22 10.51 5.61 1.28
C PRO A 22 11.02 6.65 2.30
N ASP A 23 11.82 7.61 1.84
CA ASP A 23 12.35 8.71 2.66
C ASP A 23 11.25 9.61 3.24
N ILE A 24 10.23 9.94 2.44
CA ILE A 24 9.10 10.75 2.90
C ILE A 24 8.29 9.96 3.91
N ILE A 25 8.02 8.68 3.65
CA ILE A 25 7.30 7.82 4.60
C ILE A 25 8.09 7.68 5.90
N LEU A 26 9.41 7.49 5.85
CA LEU A 26 10.25 7.41 7.02
C LEU A 26 10.26 8.73 7.83
N SER A 27 10.14 9.88 7.14
CA SER A 27 10.06 11.19 7.78
C SER A 27 8.80 11.39 8.63
N LEU A 28 7.72 10.64 8.33
CA LEU A 28 6.49 10.61 9.13
C LEU A 28 6.68 9.85 10.47
N LYS A 29 7.88 9.35 10.75
CA LYS A 29 8.23 8.53 11.92
C LYS A 29 7.23 7.38 12.16
N PRO A 30 7.00 6.51 11.16
CA PRO A 30 6.16 5.34 11.31
C PRO A 30 6.66 4.47 12.46
N CYS A 31 5.74 4.06 13.35
CA CYS A 31 6.07 3.21 14.49
C CYS A 31 6.78 1.92 14.04
N GLY A 32 7.92 1.63 14.67
CA GLY A 32 8.67 0.38 14.44
C GLY A 32 9.50 0.32 13.15
N VAL A 33 9.45 1.33 12.28
CA VAL A 33 10.19 1.32 11.01
C VAL A 33 11.30 2.37 11.05
N ARG A 34 12.56 1.91 11.05
CA ARG A 34 13.75 2.78 11.16
C ARG A 34 14.64 2.78 9.91
N THR A 35 14.36 1.94 8.93
CA THR A 35 15.17 1.81 7.72
C THR A 35 14.31 1.99 6.47
N LYS A 36 14.92 2.55 5.41
CA LYS A 36 14.27 2.71 4.10
C LYS A 36 13.86 1.36 3.51
N GLU A 37 14.66 0.32 3.76
CA GLU A 37 14.39 -1.04 3.30
C GLU A 37 13.11 -1.61 3.91
N ALA A 38 12.89 -1.42 5.21
CA ALA A 38 11.66 -1.88 5.87
C ALA A 38 10.41 -1.17 5.33
N VAL A 39 10.51 0.12 4.97
CA VAL A 39 9.41 0.83 4.27
C VAL A 39 9.15 0.22 2.89
N LYS A 40 10.20 -0.06 2.10
CA LYS A 40 10.06 -0.68 0.78
C LYS A 40 9.46 -2.07 0.86
N ILE A 41 9.85 -2.88 1.84
CA ILE A 41 9.27 -4.20 2.11
C ILE A 41 7.79 -4.06 2.46
N GLY A 42 7.43 -3.10 3.30
CA GLY A 42 6.02 -2.77 3.60
C GLY A 42 5.21 -2.45 2.33
N GLY A 43 5.79 -1.66 1.43
CA GLY A 43 5.18 -1.33 0.14
C GLY A 43 5.00 -2.55 -0.77
N LEU A 44 6.02 -3.40 -0.87
CA LEU A 44 5.95 -4.64 -1.65
C LEU A 44 4.89 -5.62 -1.13
N ILE A 45 4.63 -5.66 0.18
CA ILE A 45 3.57 -6.48 0.78
C ILE A 45 2.20 -5.84 0.59
N THR A 46 2.11 -4.52 0.72
CA THR A 46 0.83 -3.78 0.63
C THR A 46 0.28 -3.76 -0.81
N LEU A 47 1.17 -3.76 -1.81
CA LEU A 47 0.80 -3.74 -3.23
C LEU A 47 -0.12 -4.91 -3.64
N PRO A 48 0.25 -6.19 -3.44
CA PRO A 48 -0.61 -7.32 -3.81
C PRO A 48 -1.91 -7.35 -3.01
N ILE A 49 -1.90 -6.91 -1.74
CA ILE A 49 -3.13 -6.82 -0.93
C ILE A 49 -4.11 -5.82 -1.57
N GLY A 50 -3.64 -4.64 -1.98
CA GLY A 50 -4.47 -3.65 -2.66
C GLY A 50 -5.05 -4.17 -3.98
N ILE A 51 -4.23 -4.88 -4.78
CA ILE A 51 -4.69 -5.50 -6.03
C ILE A 51 -5.75 -6.58 -5.77
N ILE A 52 -5.55 -7.44 -4.76
CA ILE A 52 -6.51 -8.48 -4.39
C ILE A 52 -7.86 -7.86 -3.98
N LEU A 53 -7.86 -6.76 -3.23
CA LEU A 53 -9.10 -6.09 -2.83
C LEU A 53 -9.89 -5.54 -4.04
N ILE A 54 -9.18 -4.97 -5.03
CA ILE A 54 -9.81 -4.51 -6.27
C ILE A 54 -10.38 -5.69 -7.05
N ILE A 55 -9.62 -6.77 -7.22
CA ILE A 55 -10.08 -7.97 -7.93
C ILE A 55 -11.28 -8.60 -7.22
N ALA A 56 -11.24 -8.71 -5.89
CA ALA A 56 -12.33 -9.28 -5.11
C ALA A 56 -13.61 -8.47 -5.27
N ASP A 57 -13.54 -7.13 -5.23
CA ASP A 57 -14.70 -6.28 -5.46
C ASP A 57 -15.26 -6.44 -6.88
N LEU A 58 -14.40 -6.55 -7.90
CA LEU A 58 -14.78 -6.76 -9.31
C LEU A 58 -15.35 -8.16 -9.61
N VAL A 59 -15.06 -9.17 -8.79
CA VAL A 59 -15.56 -10.54 -8.96
C VAL A 59 -16.86 -10.76 -8.18
N ILE A 60 -17.00 -10.10 -7.04
CA ILE A 60 -18.17 -10.24 -6.15
C ILE A 60 -19.34 -9.34 -6.60
N PHE A 61 -19.06 -8.22 -7.29
CA PHE A 61 -20.05 -7.28 -7.83
C PHE A 61 -19.97 -7.18 -9.35
#